data_AF-A0A259KLI0-F1
#
_entry.id   AF-A0A259KLI0-F1
#
_cell.length_a   1.000
_cell.length_b   1.000
_cell.length_c   1.000
_cell.angle_alpha   90.00
_cell.angle_beta   90.00
_cell.angle_gamma   90.00
#
_symmetry.space_group_name_H-M   'P 1'
#
loop_
_entity.id
_entity.type
_entity.pdbx_description
1 polymer ?
#
loop_
_entity_poly.entity_id
_entity_poly.type
_entity_poly.pdbx_seq_one_letter_code
_entity_poly.pdbx_strand_id
1 'polypeptide(L)'
;MKLRYSSHATLLLCALVGQPVWAGTCAEDIAAVDKALRSQYGEDRKWWQVIACPVVMDGKLRKDAVVNVEQIKEISYFRNIAYMQHARGDDKMCKESLKKPKLMLRVW
;
A
#
# COMPACT_ATOMS: atom_id res chain seq x y z
N MET A 1 -17.16 -24.40 61.76
CA MET A 1 -17.31 -25.45 60.72
C MET A 1 -18.56 -25.16 59.90
N LYS A 2 -18.48 -25.32 58.57
CA LYS A 2 -19.50 -25.08 57.52
C LYS A 2 -19.46 -23.71 56.81
N LEU A 3 -18.38 -23.48 56.06
CA LEU A 3 -18.47 -22.75 54.79
C LEU A 3 -19.27 -23.62 53.81
N ARG A 4 -20.41 -23.14 53.32
CA ARG A 4 -21.17 -23.80 52.25
C ARG A 4 -20.95 -23.05 50.93
N TYR A 5 -20.34 -23.80 50.03
CA TYR A 5 -20.17 -23.63 48.59
C TYR A 5 -21.46 -23.30 47.84
N SER A 6 -21.27 -22.82 46.61
CA SER A 6 -22.16 -22.79 45.42
C SER A 6 -22.62 -21.38 45.01
N SER A 7 -22.49 -20.91 43.77
CA SER A 7 -22.09 -21.54 42.50
C SER A 7 -21.76 -20.45 41.45
N HIS A 8 -21.20 -20.91 40.33
CA HIS A 8 -21.29 -20.37 38.96
C HIS A 8 -19.99 -19.82 38.35
N ALA A 9 -19.42 -20.71 37.53
CA ALA A 9 -18.48 -20.42 36.47
C ALA A 9 -18.99 -19.32 35.53
N THR A 10 -18.14 -18.36 35.18
CA THR A 10 -18.25 -17.59 33.95
C THR A 10 -16.83 -17.13 33.60
N LEU A 11 -16.11 -17.98 32.86
CA LEU A 11 -15.82 -17.82 31.43
C LEU A 11 -14.78 -16.71 31.16
N LEU A 12 -13.61 -17.19 30.72
CA LEU A 12 -12.60 -16.43 29.99
C LEU A 12 -13.25 -15.43 29.03
N LEU A 13 -12.98 -14.14 29.22
CA LEU A 13 -12.89 -13.20 28.10
C LEU A 13 -11.42 -12.82 27.95
N CYS A 14 -10.66 -13.71 27.31
CA CYS A 14 -9.55 -13.26 26.49
C CYS A 14 -10.17 -12.42 25.37
N ALA A 15 -10.37 -11.12 25.65
CA ALA A 15 -10.46 -10.13 24.60
C ALA A 15 -9.07 -10.09 23.95
N LEU A 16 -8.84 -11.06 23.06
CA LEU A 16 -7.92 -10.90 21.95
C LEU A 16 -8.30 -9.56 21.34
N VAL A 17 -7.47 -8.57 21.65
CA VAL A 17 -7.32 -7.36 20.87
C VAL A 17 -7.06 -7.88 19.47
N GLY A 18 -8.13 -8.02 18.68
CA GLY A 18 -8.03 -7.95 17.25
C GLY A 18 -7.43 -6.59 17.01
N GLN A 19 -6.09 -6.52 16.94
CA GLN A 19 -5.41 -5.40 16.34
C GLN A 19 -6.17 -5.18 15.04
N PRO A 20 -6.82 -4.03 14.82
CA PRO A 20 -7.32 -3.77 13.50
C PRO A 20 -6.08 -3.92 12.62
N VAL A 21 -6.12 -4.90 11.71
CA VAL A 21 -5.27 -4.84 10.52
C VAL A 21 -5.71 -3.52 9.91
N TRP A 22 -4.96 -2.44 10.21
CA TRP A 22 -5.22 -1.13 9.68
C TRP A 22 -4.93 -1.25 8.20
N ALA A 23 -5.97 -1.61 7.45
CA ALA A 23 -5.98 -1.44 6.01
C ALA A 23 -5.85 0.06 5.80
N GLY A 24 -4.61 0.51 5.55
CA GLY A 24 -4.28 1.92 5.35
C GLY A 24 -5.26 2.59 4.39
N THR A 25 -5.45 3.89 4.53
CA THR A 25 -6.27 4.67 3.59
C THR A 25 -5.68 4.59 2.18
N CYS A 26 -6.47 4.82 1.13
CA CYS A 26 -5.87 4.82 -0.20
C CYS A 26 -4.78 5.90 -0.35
N ALA A 27 -4.91 7.03 0.36
CA ALA A 27 -3.87 8.06 0.40
C ALA A 27 -2.53 7.52 0.95
N GLU A 28 -2.56 6.69 1.99
CA GLU A 28 -1.37 6.04 2.54
C GLU A 28 -0.77 5.02 1.56
N ASP A 29 -1.62 4.22 0.91
CA ASP A 29 -1.17 3.26 -0.11
C ASP A 29 -0.53 3.96 -1.32
N ILE A 30 -1.13 5.08 -1.78
CA ILE A 30 -0.55 5.94 -2.82
C ILE A 30 0.82 6.44 -2.38
N ALA A 31 0.93 7.00 -1.16
CA ALA A 31 2.19 7.52 -0.65
C ALA A 31 3.27 6.44 -0.49
N ALA A 32 2.88 5.21 -0.12
CA ALA A 32 3.78 4.08 0.00
C ALA A 32 4.28 3.61 -1.38
N VAL A 33 3.39 3.51 -2.37
CA VAL A 33 3.75 3.22 -3.77
C VAL A 33 4.67 4.30 -4.32
N ASP A 34 4.38 5.57 -4.06
CA ASP A 34 5.23 6.70 -4.46
C ASP A 34 6.63 6.59 -3.89
N LYS A 35 6.72 6.33 -2.59
CA LYS A 35 8.01 6.17 -1.90
C LYS A 35 8.79 4.99 -2.45
N ALA A 36 8.13 3.86 -2.69
CA ALA A 36 8.78 2.66 -3.21
C ALA A 36 9.23 2.86 -4.66
N LEU A 37 8.40 3.45 -5.52
CA LEU A 37 8.83 3.89 -6.86
C LEU A 37 10.06 4.80 -6.76
N ARG A 38 10.04 5.76 -5.82
CA ARG A 38 11.15 6.68 -5.63
C ARG A 38 12.47 6.00 -5.30
N SER A 39 12.42 4.90 -4.56
CA SER A 39 13.63 4.16 -4.19
C SER A 39 14.19 3.31 -5.32
N GLN A 40 13.40 2.97 -6.35
CA GLN A 40 13.85 2.15 -7.49
C GLN A 40 14.67 2.93 -8.51
N TYR A 41 14.42 4.23 -8.62
CA TYR A 41 15.11 5.08 -9.57
C TYR A 41 16.41 5.67 -9.01
N GLY A 42 17.39 5.85 -9.90
CA GLY A 42 18.69 6.44 -9.57
C GLY A 42 18.66 7.96 -9.40
N GLU A 43 19.85 8.57 -9.38
CA GLU A 43 20.16 9.98 -9.03
C GLU A 43 19.32 11.07 -9.72
N ASP A 44 18.57 10.75 -10.78
CA ASP A 44 17.88 11.75 -11.59
C ASP A 44 16.49 12.11 -11.07
N ARG A 45 16.40 12.96 -10.03
CA ARG A 45 15.12 13.41 -9.44
C ARG A 45 14.10 13.98 -10.45
N LYS A 46 14.51 14.32 -11.68
CA LYS A 46 13.61 14.76 -12.75
C LYS A 46 12.61 13.69 -13.17
N TRP A 47 12.94 12.40 -13.05
CA TRP A 47 12.02 11.34 -13.47
C TRP A 47 10.73 11.35 -12.64
N TRP A 48 10.72 11.84 -11.40
CA TRP A 48 9.50 11.92 -10.58
C TRP A 48 8.49 12.90 -11.19
N GLN A 49 8.96 13.96 -11.82
CA GLN A 49 8.12 14.88 -12.62
C GLN A 49 7.60 14.20 -13.89
N VAL A 50 8.34 13.21 -14.41
CA VAL A 50 8.00 12.45 -15.61
C VAL A 50 7.02 11.31 -15.32
N ILE A 51 7.14 10.59 -14.19
CA ILE A 51 6.19 9.53 -13.79
C ILE A 51 4.87 10.07 -13.26
N ALA A 52 4.89 11.28 -12.71
CA ALA A 52 3.66 12.05 -12.52
C ALA A 52 2.97 12.34 -13.86
N CYS A 53 3.68 12.30 -14.99
CA CYS A 53 3.11 12.31 -16.34
C CYS A 53 2.91 10.87 -16.87
N PRO A 54 1.87 10.61 -17.67
CA PRO A 54 1.47 9.24 -18.06
C PRO A 54 2.44 8.48 -18.97
N VAL A 55 3.66 8.96 -19.20
CA VAL A 55 4.65 8.34 -20.10
C VAL A 55 6.01 8.35 -19.41
N VAL A 56 6.45 7.18 -18.95
CA VAL A 56 7.78 6.97 -18.37
C VAL A 56 8.83 7.18 -19.47
N MET A 57 9.54 8.31 -19.44
CA MET A 57 10.66 8.62 -20.34
C MET A 57 11.99 8.15 -19.73
N ASP A 58 12.84 7.53 -20.55
CA ASP A 58 14.32 7.35 -20.57
C ASP A 58 15.17 7.30 -19.28
N GLY A 59 14.56 7.31 -18.10
CA GLY A 59 15.22 7.30 -16.80
C GLY A 59 15.85 5.95 -16.52
N LYS A 60 17.04 5.97 -15.92
CA LYS A 60 17.77 4.75 -15.55
C LYS A 60 17.31 4.26 -14.17
N LEU A 61 16.97 2.97 -14.12
CA LEU A 61 16.76 2.27 -12.86
C LEU A 61 18.08 2.11 -12.12
N ARG A 62 18.00 1.99 -10.79
CA ARG A 62 19.16 1.56 -10.02
C ARG A 62 19.55 0.14 -10.38
N LYS A 63 20.83 -0.19 -10.14
CA LYS A 63 21.36 -1.54 -10.37
C LYS A 63 20.67 -2.62 -9.52
N ASP A 64 20.14 -2.22 -8.37
CA ASP A 64 19.44 -3.06 -7.39
C ASP A 64 17.90 -2.89 -7.46
N ALA A 65 17.37 -2.32 -8.54
CA ALA A 65 15.93 -2.19 -8.70
C ALA A 65 15.24 -3.57 -8.75
N VAL A 66 14.14 -3.71 -8.01
CA VAL A 66 13.35 -4.96 -7.94
C VAL A 66 12.34 -5.10 -9.08
N VAL A 67 12.17 -4.03 -9.87
CA VAL A 67 11.27 -3.95 -11.03
C VAL A 67 12.05 -3.49 -12.27
N ASN A 68 11.58 -3.87 -13.45
CA ASN A 68 12.12 -3.41 -14.74
C ASN A 68 11.35 -2.19 -15.28
N VAL A 69 11.81 -1.62 -16.39
CA VAL A 69 11.22 -0.40 -16.98
C VAL A 69 9.77 -0.61 -17.42
N GLU A 70 9.43 -1.78 -17.95
CA GLU A 70 8.07 -2.11 -18.38
C GLU A 70 7.12 -2.19 -17.19
N GLN A 71 7.55 -2.83 -16.11
CA GLN A 71 6.81 -2.90 -14.85
C GLN A 71 6.58 -1.50 -14.27
N ILE A 72 7.54 -0.57 -14.38
CA ILE A 72 7.29 0.80 -13.95
C ILE A 72 6.21 1.49 -14.79
N LYS A 73 6.19 1.30 -16.11
CA LYS A 73 5.11 1.85 -16.96
C LYS A 73 3.75 1.36 -16.49
N GLU A 74 3.66 0.07 -16.19
CA GLU A 74 2.43 -0.54 -15.68
C GLU A 74 2.06 -0.02 -14.28
N ILE A 75 3.02 0.05 -13.37
CA ILE A 75 2.80 0.61 -12.03
C ILE A 75 2.29 2.06 -12.14
N SER A 76 2.90 2.86 -13.02
CA SER A 76 2.52 4.27 -13.22
C SER A 76 1.09 4.40 -13.75
N TYR A 77 0.70 3.54 -14.68
CA TYR A 77 -0.67 3.47 -15.19
C TYR A 77 -1.69 3.24 -14.07
N PHE A 78 -1.50 2.20 -13.26
CA PHE A 78 -2.40 1.86 -12.16
C PHE A 78 -2.39 2.90 -11.04
N ARG A 79 -1.21 3.42 -10.68
CA ARG A 79 -1.05 4.52 -9.73
C ARG A 79 -1.86 5.74 -10.17
N ASN A 80 -1.80 6.13 -11.44
CA ASN A 80 -2.54 7.29 -11.96
C ASN A 80 -4.05 7.07 -11.91
N ILE A 81 -4.53 5.85 -12.20
CA ILE A 81 -5.94 5.50 -11.97
C ILE A 81 -6.29 5.66 -10.49
N ALA A 82 -5.47 5.15 -9.57
CA ALA A 82 -5.71 5.28 -8.14
C ALA A 82 -5.82 6.75 -7.71
N TYR A 83 -4.95 7.64 -8.19
CA TYR A 83 -5.08 9.09 -7.95
C TYR A 83 -6.43 9.65 -8.42
N MET A 84 -6.87 9.29 -9.62
CA MET A 84 -8.16 9.74 -10.16
C MET A 84 -9.34 9.22 -9.33
N GLN A 85 -9.28 7.98 -8.84
CA GLN A 85 -10.33 7.42 -8.00
C GLN A 85 -10.32 8.03 -6.59
N HIS A 86 -9.15 8.26 -6.02
CA HIS A 86 -9.00 8.97 -4.75
C HIS A 86 -9.63 10.37 -4.80
N ALA A 87 -9.32 11.13 -5.86
CA ALA A 87 -9.89 12.47 -6.06
C ALA A 87 -11.42 12.48 -6.21
N ARG A 88 -12.01 11.37 -6.67
CA ARG A 88 -13.47 11.16 -6.77
C ARG A 88 -14.10 10.64 -5.48
N GLY A 89 -13.31 10.32 -4.46
CA GLY A 89 -13.78 9.71 -3.22
C GLY A 89 -14.09 8.21 -3.32
N ASP A 90 -13.71 7.53 -4.40
CA ASP A 90 -13.89 6.07 -4.55
C ASP A 90 -12.68 5.33 -3.97
N ASP A 91 -12.62 5.26 -2.64
CA ASP A 91 -11.49 4.66 -1.93
C ASP A 91 -11.37 3.15 -2.19
N LYS A 92 -12.48 2.48 -2.50
CA LYS A 92 -12.50 1.06 -2.85
C LYS A 92 -11.80 0.82 -4.18
N MET A 93 -12.19 1.53 -5.23
CA MET A 93 -11.57 1.40 -6.54
C MET A 93 -10.12 1.89 -6.54
N CYS A 94 -9.83 2.91 -5.73
CA CYS A 94 -8.49 3.39 -5.50
C CYS A 94 -7.57 2.28 -4.94
N LYS A 95 -7.98 1.61 -3.86
CA LYS A 95 -7.25 0.48 -3.28
C LYS A 95 -7.12 -0.69 -4.24
N GLU A 96 -8.19 -1.00 -4.98
CA GLU A 96 -8.16 -2.07 -5.99
C GLU A 96 -7.11 -1.80 -7.08
N SER A 97 -7.03 -0.56 -7.54
CA SER A 97 -6.05 -0.12 -8.54
C SER A 97 -4.61 -0.27 -8.05
N LEU A 98 -4.37 -0.18 -6.73
CA LEU A 98 -3.02 -0.26 -6.15
C LEU A 98 -2.55 -1.67 -5.81
N LYS A 99 -3.40 -2.70 -5.87
CA LYS A 99 -3.00 -4.08 -5.55
C LYS A 99 -1.80 -4.54 -6.38
N LYS A 100 -1.86 -4.33 -7.70
CA LYS A 100 -0.80 -4.73 -8.63
C LYS A 100 0.49 -3.91 -8.41
N PRO A 101 0.44 -2.56 -8.33
CA PRO A 101 1.58 -1.75 -7.89
C PRO A 101 2.24 -2.20 -6.60
N LYS A 102 1.44 -2.43 -5.55
CA LYS A 102 1.93 -2.84 -4.22
C LYS A 102 2.66 -4.17 -4.30
N LEU A 103 2.10 -5.15 -5.02
CA LEU A 103 2.75 -6.45 -5.21
C LEU A 103 4.10 -6.33 -5.93
N MET A 104 4.16 -5.58 -7.04
CA MET A 104 5.39 -5.42 -7.82
C MET A 104 6.49 -4.72 -7.02
N LEU A 105 6.12 -3.73 -6.21
CA LEU A 105 7.04 -2.93 -5.40
C LEU A 105 7.31 -3.54 -4.01
N ARG A 106 6.70 -4.69 -3.68
CA ARG A 106 6.78 -5.34 -2.36
C ARG A 106 6.36 -4.42 -1.21
N VAL A 107 5.29 -3.64 -1.44
CA VAL A 107 4.64 -2.80 -0.44
C VAL A 107 3.44 -3.56 0.14
N TRP A 108 3.37 -3.69 1.46
CA TRP A 108 2.32 -4.44 2.17
C TRP A 108 1.37 -3.50 2.89
#